data_AF-E6SM48-F1
#
_entry.id   AF-E6SM48-F1
#
_cell.length_a   1.000
_cell.length_b   1.000
_cell.length_c   1.000
_cell.angle_alpha   90.00
_cell.angle_beta   90.00
_cell.angle_gamma   90.00
#
_symmetry.space_group_name_H-M   'P 1'
#
loop_
_entity.id
_entity.type
_entity.pdbx_description
1 polymer ?
#
loop_
_entity_poly.entity_id
_entity_poly.type
_entity_poly.pdbx_seq_one_letter_code
_entity_poly.pdbx_strand_id
1 'polypeptide(L)'
;MNATFKPSATVDARGLSCPLPIVRTRKAIDALQVGEILEVLATDRGAPADFRGWCEQTEHKFLGVVEDDGFLRLYVKKLVPETREKGQLFDREMSNEELARRLEAGDPLVVLDVREPEEYEAGHIPGAVSVPIESVSEFAAQLERSAEIAVVCRSGRRSAYACRILEQAGFEKVVNVVPGMSAWSGPVERGGAGDAPAPASR
;
A
#
# COMPACT_ATOMS: atom_id res chain seq x y z
N MET A 1 -18.61 -1.02 -18.02
CA MET A 1 -18.84 -1.72 -16.74
C MET A 1 -18.78 -0.66 -15.66
N ASN A 2 -19.91 -0.29 -15.06
CA ASN A 2 -19.93 0.74 -14.02
C ASN A 2 -19.28 0.14 -12.77
N ALA A 3 -18.03 0.52 -12.49
CA ALA A 3 -17.39 0.18 -11.23
C ALA A 3 -18.27 0.75 -10.09
N THR A 4 -18.93 -0.14 -9.34
CA THR A 4 -19.73 0.25 -8.19
C THR A 4 -18.79 0.31 -7.00
N PHE A 5 -18.22 1.48 -6.76
CA PHE A 5 -17.45 1.72 -5.54
C PHE A 5 -18.41 1.88 -4.36
N LYS A 6 -18.07 1.29 -3.21
CA LYS A 6 -18.82 1.47 -1.95
C LYS A 6 -18.00 2.36 -1.01
N PRO A 7 -18.24 3.68 -0.99
CA PRO A 7 -17.48 4.58 -0.11
C PRO A 7 -17.87 4.39 1.36
N SER A 8 -16.88 4.46 2.25
CA SER A 8 -17.09 4.55 3.71
C SER A 8 -17.43 5.98 4.14
N ALA A 9 -17.01 6.98 3.37
CA ALA A 9 -17.35 8.38 3.61
C ALA A 9 -17.40 9.17 2.30
N THR A 10 -18.12 10.29 2.32
CA THR A 10 -18.19 11.25 1.21
C THR A 10 -17.79 12.64 1.71
N VAL A 11 -16.99 13.35 0.92
CA VAL A 11 -16.68 14.77 1.14
C VAL A 11 -17.13 15.62 -0.05
N ASP A 12 -17.87 16.69 0.24
CA ASP A 12 -18.28 17.66 -0.76
C ASP A 12 -17.21 18.74 -0.93
N ALA A 13 -16.56 18.73 -2.10
CA ALA A 13 -15.57 19.70 -2.54
C ALA A 13 -16.03 20.47 -3.80
N ARG A 14 -17.32 20.42 -4.14
CA ARG A 14 -17.87 21.17 -5.28
C ARG A 14 -17.77 22.67 -5.04
N GLY A 15 -17.59 23.43 -6.12
CA GLY A 15 -17.50 24.89 -6.07
C GLY A 15 -16.22 25.44 -5.41
N LEU A 16 -15.27 24.58 -5.04
CA LEU A 16 -13.99 24.98 -4.48
C LEU A 16 -12.90 24.99 -5.56
N SER A 17 -12.13 26.07 -5.62
CA SER A 17 -10.92 26.12 -6.44
C SER A 17 -9.73 25.48 -5.72
N CYS A 18 -8.81 24.88 -6.47
CA CYS A 18 -7.54 24.35 -5.97
C CYS A 18 -6.82 25.40 -5.10
N PRO A 19 -6.29 25.05 -3.90
CA PRO A 19 -6.05 23.70 -3.37
C PRO A 19 -7.12 23.15 -2.39
N LEU A 20 -8.24 23.85 -2.20
CA LEU A 20 -9.20 23.49 -1.14
C LEU A 20 -9.82 22.08 -1.27
N PRO A 21 -10.11 21.54 -2.47
CA PRO A 21 -10.53 20.14 -2.62
C PRO A 21 -9.53 19.12 -2.05
N ILE A 22 -8.23 19.32 -2.28
CA ILE A 22 -7.18 18.43 -1.77
C ILE A 22 -7.05 18.56 -0.26
N VAL A 23 -7.14 19.77 0.29
CA VAL A 23 -7.07 19.99 1.75
C VAL A 23 -8.23 19.29 2.47
N ARG A 24 -9.45 19.41 1.95
CA ARG A 24 -10.63 18.72 2.51
C ARG A 24 -10.51 17.21 2.38
N THR A 25 -10.06 16.74 1.22
CA THR A 25 -9.83 15.32 0.96
C THR A 25 -8.82 14.73 1.94
N ARG A 26 -7.68 15.41 2.17
CA ARG A 26 -6.66 14.99 3.12
C ARG A 26 -7.24 14.81 4.52
N LYS A 27 -7.97 15.80 5.02
CA LYS A 27 -8.63 15.71 6.32
C LYS A 27 -9.63 14.57 6.39
N ALA A 28 -10.40 14.32 5.32
CA ALA A 28 -11.40 13.27 5.29
C ALA A 28 -10.77 11.87 5.23
N ILE A 29 -9.73 11.67 4.41
CA ILE A 29 -9.05 10.37 4.30
C ILE A 29 -8.29 10.02 5.58
N ASP A 30 -7.77 11.02 6.31
CA ASP A 30 -7.09 10.80 7.59
C ASP A 30 -8.00 10.12 8.62
N ALA A 31 -9.31 10.39 8.58
CA ALA A 31 -10.31 9.81 9.48
C ALA A 31 -10.71 8.36 9.12
N LEU A 32 -10.33 7.86 7.94
CA LEU A 32 -10.67 6.50 7.50
C LEU A 32 -9.69 5.45 8.02
N GLN A 33 -10.13 4.20 8.05
CA GLN A 33 -9.28 3.03 8.23
C GLN A 33 -8.56 2.69 6.92
N VAL A 34 -7.40 2.03 7.02
CA VAL A 34 -6.69 1.51 5.83
C VAL A 34 -7.57 0.45 5.16
N GLY A 35 -7.67 0.52 3.84
CA GLY A 35 -8.58 -0.27 3.01
C GLY A 35 -9.89 0.43 2.66
N GLU A 36 -10.32 1.44 3.43
CA GLU A 36 -11.57 2.16 3.18
C GLU A 36 -11.50 3.13 2.01
N ILE A 37 -12.68 3.40 1.42
CA ILE A 37 -12.83 4.23 0.22
C ILE A 37 -13.49 5.57 0.61
N LEU A 38 -12.86 6.67 0.22
CA LEU A 38 -13.41 8.02 0.25
C LEU A 38 -14.01 8.38 -1.11
N GLU A 39 -15.26 8.85 -1.13
CA GLU A 39 -15.85 9.56 -2.26
C GLU A 39 -15.60 11.06 -2.11
N VAL A 40 -15.16 11.72 -3.19
CA VAL A 40 -15.00 13.17 -3.26
C VAL A 40 -15.86 13.71 -4.39
N LEU A 41 -16.74 14.65 -4.07
CA LEU A 41 -17.55 15.35 -5.06
C LEU A 41 -16.82 16.62 -5.52
N ALA A 42 -16.63 16.78 -6.82
CA ALA A 42 -15.92 17.93 -7.41
C ALA A 42 -16.62 18.43 -8.68
N THR A 43 -16.54 19.74 -8.95
CA THR A 43 -17.04 20.34 -10.20
C THR A 43 -15.92 20.69 -11.19
N ASP A 44 -14.67 20.62 -10.74
CA ASP A 44 -13.49 20.94 -11.54
C ASP A 44 -13.10 19.76 -12.44
N ARG A 45 -13.01 19.99 -13.75
CA ARG A 45 -12.58 18.99 -14.74
C ARG A 45 -11.10 18.61 -14.61
N GLY A 46 -10.28 19.43 -13.95
CA GLY A 46 -8.88 19.13 -13.63
C GLY A 46 -8.71 18.15 -12.47
N ALA A 47 -9.73 18.01 -11.62
CA ALA A 47 -9.62 17.23 -10.38
C ALA A 47 -9.15 15.77 -10.58
N PRO A 48 -9.58 15.00 -11.61
CA PRO A 48 -9.07 13.64 -11.79
C PRO A 48 -7.54 13.54 -11.93
N ALA A 49 -6.91 14.49 -12.64
CA ALA A 49 -5.46 14.50 -12.81
C ALA A 49 -4.74 14.85 -11.49
N ASP A 50 -5.24 15.87 -10.79
CA ASP A 50 -4.71 16.29 -9.49
C ASP A 50 -4.80 15.18 -8.45
N PHE A 51 -5.92 14.45 -8.40
CA PHE A 51 -6.13 13.34 -7.47
C PHE A 51 -5.24 12.15 -7.78
N ARG A 52 -5.02 11.82 -9.06
CA ARG A 52 -4.05 10.78 -9.44
C ARG A 52 -2.65 11.15 -8.95
N GLY A 53 -2.17 12.36 -9.26
CA GLY A 53 -0.85 12.82 -8.83
C GLY A 53 -0.72 12.87 -7.30
N TRP A 54 -1.75 13.34 -6.60
CA TRP A 54 -1.77 13.37 -5.14
C TRP A 54 -1.75 11.96 -4.53
N CYS A 55 -2.54 11.03 -5.06
CA CYS A 55 -2.55 9.63 -4.60
C CYS A 55 -1.17 8.98 -4.79
N GLU A 56 -0.53 9.18 -5.94
CA GLU A 56 0.83 8.69 -6.20
C GLU A 56 1.86 9.23 -5.20
N GLN A 57 1.76 10.52 -4.83
CA GLN A 57 2.66 11.15 -3.86
C GLN A 57 2.41 10.68 -2.42
N THR A 58 1.17 10.34 -2.09
CA THR A 58 0.73 9.95 -0.74
C THR A 58 0.63 8.44 -0.52
N GLU A 59 0.91 7.64 -1.55
CA GLU A 59 0.74 6.17 -1.55
C GLU A 59 -0.69 5.71 -1.28
N HIS A 60 -1.69 6.55 -1.56
CA HIS A 60 -3.10 6.15 -1.66
C HIS A 60 -3.40 5.64 -3.08
N LYS A 61 -4.53 4.94 -3.27
CA LYS A 61 -4.94 4.45 -4.60
C LYS A 61 -6.11 5.25 -5.13
N PHE A 62 -5.91 5.91 -6.27
CA PHE A 62 -7.01 6.48 -7.04
C PHE A 62 -7.75 5.37 -7.78
N LEU A 63 -9.00 5.12 -7.40
CA LEU A 63 -9.80 4.03 -7.96
C LEU A 63 -10.51 4.43 -9.25
N GLY A 64 -10.90 5.70 -9.39
CA GLY A 64 -11.56 6.17 -10.59
C GLY A 64 -12.40 7.42 -10.39
N VAL A 65 -13.07 7.80 -11.47
CA VAL A 65 -14.01 8.92 -11.53
C VAL A 65 -15.29 8.47 -12.21
N VAL A 66 -16.43 8.92 -11.70
CA VAL A 66 -17.74 8.79 -12.34
C VAL A 66 -18.32 10.18 -12.51
N GLU A 67 -18.79 10.51 -13.70
CA GLU A 67 -19.53 11.75 -13.97
C GLU A 67 -21.01 11.49 -13.71
N ASP A 68 -21.62 12.35 -12.89
CA ASP A 68 -23.01 12.24 -12.48
C ASP A 68 -23.59 13.64 -12.22
N ASP A 69 -24.77 13.93 -12.78
CA ASP A 69 -25.54 15.17 -12.56
C ASP A 69 -24.71 16.48 -12.60
N GLY A 70 -23.80 16.60 -13.58
CA GLY A 70 -22.98 17.79 -13.79
C GLY A 70 -21.79 17.97 -12.82
N PHE A 71 -21.47 16.95 -12.01
CA PHE A 71 -20.27 16.91 -11.18
C PHE A 71 -19.53 15.56 -11.29
N LEU A 72 -18.32 15.54 -10.76
CA LEU A 72 -17.43 14.38 -10.72
C LEU A 72 -17.47 13.75 -9.33
N ARG A 73 -17.57 12.41 -9.30
CA ARG A 73 -17.40 11.57 -8.12
C ARG A 73 -16.07 10.85 -8.24
N LEU A 74 -15.09 11.27 -7.44
CA LEU A 74 -13.74 10.70 -7.41
C LEU A 74 -13.65 9.71 -6.26
N TYR A 75 -12.99 8.57 -6.47
CA TYR A 75 -12.88 7.52 -5.45
C TYR A 75 -11.42 7.27 -5.12
N VAL A 76 -11.08 7.37 -3.83
CA VAL A 76 -9.73 7.16 -3.32
C VAL A 76 -9.76 6.11 -2.21
N LYS A 77 -8.93 5.07 -2.32
CA LYS A 77 -8.72 4.08 -1.26
C LYS A 77 -7.55 4.49 -0.38
N LYS A 78 -7.76 4.51 0.93
CA LYS A 78 -6.68 4.73 1.91
C LYS A 78 -5.82 3.48 2.00
N LEU A 79 -4.50 3.62 1.81
CA LEU A 79 -3.56 2.49 1.93
C LEU A 79 -2.52 2.67 3.03
N VAL A 80 -2.34 3.89 3.55
CA VAL A 80 -1.40 4.18 4.63
C VAL A 80 -1.99 5.24 5.56
N PRO A 81 -1.61 5.27 6.84
CA PRO A 81 -1.84 6.45 7.68
C PRO A 81 -0.96 7.61 7.20
N GLU A 82 -1.38 8.85 7.49
CA GLU A 82 -0.51 10.01 7.29
C GLU A 82 0.67 9.95 8.28
N THR A 83 1.89 9.83 7.75
CA THR A 83 3.11 9.89 8.57
C THR A 83 3.83 11.22 8.34
N ARG A 84 4.15 11.93 9.43
CA ARG A 84 4.90 13.21 9.41
C ARG A 84 6.40 13.05 9.66
N GLU A 85 6.87 11.82 9.82
CA GLU A 85 8.26 11.52 10.17
C GLU A 85 9.19 11.85 9.01
N LYS A 86 10.18 12.71 9.29
CA LYS A 86 11.33 12.94 8.40
C LYS A 86 12.43 11.99 8.83
N GLY A 87 12.92 11.15 7.91
CA GLY A 87 14.02 10.22 8.18
C GLY A 87 13.66 8.78 7.80
N GLN A 88 14.23 7.83 8.53
CA GLN A 88 13.95 6.40 8.40
C GLN A 88 12.44 6.13 8.56
N LEU A 89 11.87 5.29 7.71
CA LEU A 89 10.44 4.99 7.71
C LEU A 89 10.07 3.96 8.79
N PHE A 90 11.04 3.16 9.22
CA PHE A 90 10.89 2.08 10.20
C PHE A 90 12.24 1.71 10.84
N ASP A 91 12.27 1.25 12.09
CA ASP A 91 13.51 1.02 12.88
C ASP A 91 14.53 0.10 12.19
N ARG A 92 14.05 -0.95 11.50
CA ARG A 92 14.89 -1.90 10.77
C ARG A 92 14.64 -1.78 9.27
N GLU A 93 15.60 -1.20 8.56
CA GLU A 93 15.56 -1.10 7.10
C GLU A 93 16.66 -1.91 6.43
N MET A 94 16.39 -2.38 5.20
CA MET A 94 17.40 -2.93 4.31
C MET A 94 17.25 -2.36 2.90
N SER A 95 18.37 -2.27 2.19
CA SER A 95 18.38 -1.89 0.78
C SER A 95 17.94 -3.04 -0.11
N ASN A 96 17.54 -2.72 -1.34
CA ASN A 96 17.28 -3.72 -2.37
C ASN A 96 18.51 -4.60 -2.66
N GLU A 97 19.71 -4.02 -2.62
CA GLU A 97 20.98 -4.75 -2.83
C GLU A 97 21.22 -5.77 -1.72
N GLU A 98 20.96 -5.39 -0.47
CA GLU A 98 21.06 -6.31 0.67
C GLU A 98 20.04 -7.44 0.57
N LEU A 99 18.78 -7.12 0.24
CA LEU A 99 17.75 -8.14 0.03
C LEU A 99 18.17 -9.12 -1.08
N ALA A 100 18.66 -8.62 -2.22
CA ALA A 100 19.11 -9.45 -3.32
C ALA A 100 20.23 -10.41 -2.90
N ARG A 101 21.24 -9.92 -2.17
CA ARG A 101 22.33 -10.76 -1.64
C ARG A 101 21.82 -11.87 -0.72
N ARG A 102 20.88 -11.56 0.16
CA ARG A 102 20.31 -12.53 1.10
C ARG A 102 19.48 -13.61 0.38
N LEU A 103 18.71 -13.21 -0.63
CA LEU A 103 17.97 -14.14 -1.48
C LEU A 103 18.91 -15.05 -2.28
N GLU A 104 19.99 -14.51 -2.86
CA GLU A 104 21.01 -15.29 -3.58
C GLU A 104 21.75 -16.27 -2.66
N ALA A 105 21.97 -15.89 -1.40
CA ALA A 105 22.57 -16.75 -0.38
C ALA A 105 21.63 -17.87 0.12
N GLY A 106 20.34 -17.80 -0.20
CA GLY A 106 19.33 -18.76 0.28
C GLY A 106 19.00 -18.58 1.76
N ASP A 107 19.12 -17.35 2.28
CA ASP A 107 18.74 -17.05 3.66
C ASP A 107 17.27 -17.43 3.92
N PRO A 108 16.93 -17.97 5.10
CA PRO A 108 15.56 -18.32 5.43
C PRO A 108 14.77 -17.08 5.88
N LEU A 109 14.35 -16.24 4.92
CA LEU A 109 13.45 -15.11 5.15
C LEU A 109 12.21 -15.16 4.25
N VAL A 110 11.10 -14.63 4.76
CA VAL A 110 9.87 -14.44 3.99
C VAL A 110 9.88 -13.05 3.37
N VAL A 111 9.69 -12.95 2.05
CA VAL A 111 9.47 -11.67 1.38
C VAL A 111 7.97 -11.43 1.29
N LEU A 112 7.47 -10.42 2.00
CA LEU A 112 6.04 -10.06 2.02
C LEU A 112 5.79 -8.83 1.15
N ASP A 113 5.11 -9.01 0.01
CA ASP A 113 4.74 -7.90 -0.88
C ASP A 113 3.35 -7.38 -0.51
N VAL A 114 3.31 -6.15 0.01
CA VAL A 114 2.08 -5.50 0.49
C VAL A 114 1.45 -4.52 -0.50
N ARG A 115 1.85 -4.62 -1.77
CA ARG A 115 1.22 -3.87 -2.85
C ARG A 115 -0.14 -4.46 -3.22
N GLU A 116 -0.89 -3.73 -4.03
CA GLU A 116 -2.16 -4.23 -4.53
C GLU A 116 -1.92 -5.41 -5.49
N PRO A 117 -2.88 -6.34 -5.63
CA PRO A 117 -2.70 -7.53 -6.46
C PRO A 117 -2.28 -7.22 -7.90
N GLU A 118 -2.79 -6.14 -8.49
CA GLU A 118 -2.45 -5.78 -9.87
C GLU A 118 -0.99 -5.30 -10.00
N GLU A 119 -0.44 -4.64 -8.96
CA GLU A 119 0.98 -4.25 -8.91
C GLU A 119 1.89 -5.49 -8.77
N TYR A 120 1.45 -6.48 -7.99
CA TYR A 120 2.16 -7.75 -7.79
C TYR A 120 2.16 -8.59 -9.08
N GLU A 121 1.00 -8.78 -9.69
CA GLU A 121 0.83 -9.56 -10.92
C GLU A 121 1.64 -8.97 -12.09
N ALA A 122 1.76 -7.63 -12.16
CA ALA A 122 2.56 -6.94 -13.17
C ALA A 122 4.06 -7.20 -13.04
N GLY A 123 4.53 -7.55 -11.83
CA GLY A 123 5.93 -7.82 -11.54
C GLY A 123 6.24 -7.77 -10.05
N HIS A 124 6.78 -8.85 -9.49
CA HIS A 124 7.18 -8.97 -8.08
C HIS A 124 8.50 -9.73 -7.92
N ILE A 125 9.09 -9.69 -6.71
CA ILE A 125 10.32 -10.42 -6.38
C ILE A 125 10.01 -11.93 -6.36
N PRO A 126 10.80 -12.80 -7.02
CA PRO A 126 10.57 -14.23 -7.02
C PRO A 126 10.43 -14.82 -5.62
N GLY A 127 9.42 -15.67 -5.43
CA GLY A 127 9.12 -16.28 -4.13
C GLY A 127 8.55 -15.34 -3.07
N ALA A 128 8.25 -14.07 -3.43
CA ALA A 128 7.49 -13.19 -2.54
C ALA A 128 6.06 -13.70 -2.34
N VAL A 129 5.45 -13.33 -1.22
CA VAL A 129 4.08 -13.66 -0.87
C VAL A 129 3.24 -12.40 -1.02
N SER A 130 2.18 -12.47 -1.83
CA SER A 130 1.27 -11.33 -2.05
C SER A 130 0.28 -11.21 -0.90
N VAL A 131 0.37 -10.13 -0.12
CA VAL A 131 -0.55 -9.84 0.99
C VAL A 131 -0.85 -8.35 1.00
N PRO A 132 -1.94 -7.90 0.34
CA PRO A 132 -2.34 -6.50 0.35
C PRO A 132 -2.38 -5.93 1.77
N ILE A 133 -2.03 -4.66 1.91
CA ILE A 133 -1.75 -4.05 3.21
C ILE A 133 -2.91 -4.17 4.22
N GLU A 134 -4.14 -4.15 3.74
CA GLU A 134 -5.36 -4.35 4.55
C GLU A 134 -5.47 -5.78 5.13
N SER A 135 -4.85 -6.76 4.49
CA SER A 135 -4.89 -8.18 4.86
C SER A 135 -3.71 -8.58 5.76
N VAL A 136 -2.74 -7.69 5.97
CA VAL A 136 -1.51 -7.99 6.75
C VAL A 136 -1.85 -8.44 8.18
N SER A 137 -2.84 -7.80 8.83
CA SER A 137 -3.22 -8.16 10.20
C SER A 137 -3.79 -9.58 10.30
N GLU A 138 -4.60 -10.00 9.32
CA GLU A 138 -5.16 -11.35 9.26
C GLU A 138 -4.09 -12.39 8.90
N PHE A 139 -3.23 -12.05 7.93
CA PHE A 139 -2.13 -12.92 7.53
C PHE A 139 -1.11 -13.15 8.66
N ALA A 140 -0.81 -12.11 9.45
CA ALA A 140 0.07 -12.20 10.61
C ALA A 140 -0.41 -13.25 11.64
N ALA A 141 -1.71 -13.53 11.72
CA ALA A 141 -2.25 -14.56 12.61
C ALA A 141 -1.87 -15.98 12.18
N GLN A 142 -1.50 -16.19 10.91
CA GLN A 142 -1.20 -17.50 10.32
C GLN A 142 0.30 -17.82 10.27
N LEU A 143 1.14 -16.81 10.51
CA LEU A 143 2.60 -16.90 10.42
C LEU A 143 3.27 -17.30 11.75
N GLU A 144 4.38 -18.02 11.63
CA GLU A 144 5.28 -18.32 12.74
C GLU A 144 5.97 -17.05 13.27
N ARG A 145 5.87 -16.78 14.57
CA ARG A 145 6.40 -15.54 15.19
C ARG A 145 7.92 -15.40 15.10
N SER A 146 8.63 -16.51 14.96
CA SER A 146 10.09 -16.53 14.79
C SER A 146 10.57 -16.26 13.37
N ALA A 147 9.65 -16.20 12.39
CA ALA A 147 9.98 -15.93 10.99
C ALA A 147 10.64 -14.56 10.84
N GLU A 148 11.69 -14.49 10.03
CA GLU A 148 12.24 -13.23 9.56
C GLU A 148 11.47 -12.78 8.32
N ILE A 149 10.98 -11.54 8.33
CA ILE A 149 10.07 -11.01 7.30
C ILE A 149 10.66 -9.74 6.72
N ALA A 150 11.01 -9.78 5.43
CA ALA A 150 11.32 -8.59 4.65
C ALA A 150 10.04 -8.10 3.96
N VAL A 151 9.54 -6.94 4.36
CA VAL A 151 8.30 -6.37 3.81
C VAL A 151 8.65 -5.40 2.69
N VAL A 152 8.05 -5.60 1.52
CA VAL A 152 8.28 -4.79 0.33
C VAL A 152 6.98 -4.13 -0.13
N CYS A 153 7.08 -2.89 -0.59
CA CYS A 153 6.02 -2.24 -1.35
C CYS A 153 6.61 -1.46 -2.53
N ARG A 154 5.92 -0.45 -3.08
CA ARG A 154 6.47 0.39 -4.14
C ARG A 154 7.67 1.23 -3.70
N SER A 155 7.53 2.00 -2.61
CA SER A 155 8.49 3.06 -2.22
C SER A 155 9.05 2.94 -0.80
N GLY A 156 8.61 1.95 -0.02
CA GLY A 156 8.97 1.75 1.39
C GLY A 156 7.94 2.22 2.42
N ARG A 157 6.94 3.02 2.04
CA ARG A 157 5.97 3.62 2.99
C ARG A 157 4.86 2.66 3.42
N ARG A 158 4.23 1.98 2.46
CA ARG A 158 3.23 0.92 2.73
C ARG A 158 3.85 -0.21 3.53
N SER A 159 5.03 -0.67 3.13
CA SER A 159 5.79 -1.70 3.84
C SER A 159 6.16 -1.25 5.25
N ALA A 160 6.57 -0.01 5.48
CA ALA A 160 6.82 0.49 6.84
C ALA A 160 5.57 0.46 7.75
N TYR A 161 4.38 0.75 7.21
CA TYR A 161 3.13 0.61 7.98
C TYR A 161 2.82 -0.86 8.26
N ALA A 162 2.96 -1.74 7.26
CA ALA A 162 2.81 -3.18 7.44
C ALA A 162 3.80 -3.75 8.46
N CYS A 163 5.05 -3.26 8.51
CA CYS A 163 6.01 -3.65 9.53
C CYS A 163 5.52 -3.33 10.95
N ARG A 164 4.94 -2.15 11.16
CA ARG A 164 4.35 -1.78 12.46
C ARG A 164 3.18 -2.69 12.85
N ILE A 165 2.35 -3.11 11.88
CA ILE A 165 1.28 -4.09 12.12
C ILE A 165 1.88 -5.42 12.58
N LEU A 166 2.94 -5.89 11.92
CA LEU A 166 3.62 -7.14 12.27
C LEU A 166 4.30 -7.05 13.65
N GLU A 167 4.99 -5.96 13.98
CA GLU A 167 5.57 -5.78 15.32
C GLU A 167 4.49 -5.79 16.42
N GLN A 168 3.37 -5.10 16.19
CA GLN A 168 2.23 -5.12 17.11
C GLN A 168 1.61 -6.52 17.26
N ALA A 169 1.71 -7.36 16.23
CA ALA A 169 1.30 -8.76 16.26
C ALA A 169 2.34 -9.70 16.91
N GLY A 170 3.49 -9.18 17.35
CA GLY A 170 4.53 -9.90 18.10
C GLY A 170 5.69 -10.45 17.26
N PHE A 171 5.90 -9.95 16.03
CA PHE A 171 7.04 -10.33 15.21
C PHE A 171 8.25 -9.46 15.56
N GLU A 172 9.38 -10.08 15.93
CA GLU A 172 10.61 -9.35 16.31
C GLU A 172 11.58 -9.15 15.14
N LYS A 173 11.45 -9.97 14.08
CA LYS A 173 12.36 -10.00 12.93
C LYS A 173 11.73 -9.43 11.68
N VAL A 174 11.21 -8.21 11.78
CA VAL A 174 10.60 -7.51 10.66
C VAL A 174 11.58 -6.48 10.11
N VAL A 175 11.72 -6.42 8.79
CA VAL A 175 12.59 -5.47 8.10
C VAL A 175 11.83 -4.81 6.95
N ASN A 176 11.85 -3.48 6.91
CA ASN A 176 11.29 -2.71 5.80
C ASN A 176 12.31 -2.62 4.65
N VAL A 177 11.91 -3.01 3.44
CA VAL A 177 12.77 -2.94 2.25
C VAL A 177 12.57 -1.58 1.57
N VAL A 178 13.63 -0.78 1.51
CA VAL A 178 13.60 0.60 0.99
C VAL A 178 14.66 0.77 -0.10
N PRO A 179 14.35 1.45 -1.23
CA PRO A 179 13.07 2.06 -1.61
C PRO A 179 12.02 1.06 -2.16
N GLY A 180 12.18 -0.24 -1.95
CA GLY A 180 11.20 -1.24 -2.39
C GLY A 180 11.21 -1.45 -3.91
N MET A 181 10.07 -1.80 -4.51
CA MET A 181 9.98 -2.22 -5.93
C MET A 181 10.29 -1.10 -6.93
N SER A 182 10.23 0.17 -6.52
CA SER A 182 10.57 1.30 -7.38
C SER A 182 12.05 1.34 -7.81
N ALA A 183 12.94 0.71 -7.04
CA ALA A 183 14.36 0.58 -7.39
C ALA A 183 14.87 -0.87 -7.32
N TRP A 184 13.96 -1.85 -7.36
CA TRP A 184 14.36 -3.25 -7.46
C TRP A 184 14.98 -3.50 -8.84
N SER A 185 16.23 -3.97 -8.84
CA SER A 185 17.01 -4.27 -10.05
C SER A 185 17.27 -5.77 -10.25
N GLY A 186 16.83 -6.60 -9.31
CA GLY A 186 16.94 -8.05 -9.39
C GLY A 186 15.88 -8.69 -10.30
N PRO A 187 15.83 -10.03 -10.35
CA PRO A 187 14.83 -10.77 -11.12
C PRO A 187 13.41 -10.44 -10.67
N VAL A 188 12.44 -10.60 -11.60
CA VAL A 188 11.01 -10.42 -11.31
C VAL A 188 10.17 -11.56 -11.91
N GLU A 189 9.14 -11.97 -11.18
CA GLU A 189 8.10 -12.90 -11.62
C GLU A 189 6.80 -12.14 -11.94
N ARG A 190 5.96 -12.70 -12.81
CA ARG A 190 4.68 -12.11 -13.25
C ARG A 190 3.55 -13.12 -13.11
N GLY A 191 2.37 -12.65 -12.74
CA GLY A 191 1.16 -13.45 -12.49
C GLY A 191 1.16 -14.19 -11.13
N GLY A 192 0.01 -14.80 -10.79
CA GLY A 192 -0.19 -15.65 -9.60
C GLY A 192 -0.18 -14.90 -8.26
N ALA A 193 -0.80 -15.49 -7.23
CA ALA A 193 -0.50 -15.16 -5.83
C ALA A 193 0.62 -16.11 -5.39
N GLY A 194 1.79 -15.61 -5.00
CA GLY A 194 2.87 -16.46 -4.49
C GLY A 194 2.35 -17.36 -3.36
N ASP A 195 2.75 -18.63 -3.37
CA ASP A 195 2.32 -19.58 -2.34
C ASP A 195 2.64 -19.02 -0.96
N ALA A 196 1.63 -18.90 -0.10
CA ALA A 196 1.84 -18.51 1.29
C ALA A 196 2.87 -19.47 1.92
N PRO A 197 3.76 -18.99 2.81
CA PRO A 197 4.68 -19.87 3.51
C PRO A 197 3.86 -20.95 4.21
N ALA A 198 4.36 -22.19 4.20
CA ALA A 198 3.67 -23.31 4.82
C ALA A 198 3.15 -22.92 6.21
N PRO A 199 1.87 -23.22 6.53
CA PRO A 199 1.29 -22.82 7.81
C PRO A 199 2.12 -23.41 8.95
N ALA A 200 2.16 -22.66 10.05
CA ALA A 200 2.74 -23.04 11.32
C ALA A 200 2.60 -24.54 11.60
N SER A 201 3.72 -25.27 11.60
CA SER A 201 3.76 -26.66 12.04
C SER A 201 3.57 -26.68 13.56
N ARG A 202 2.32 -26.91 14.00
CA ARG A 202 2.02 -27.22 15.39
C ARG A 202 2.69 -28.51 15.84
#